data_AF-A0A397ZEQ4-F1
#
_entry.id   AF-A0A397ZEQ4-F1
#
_cell.length_a   1.000
_cell.length_b   1.000
_cell.length_c   1.000
_cell.angle_alpha   90.00
_cell.angle_beta   90.00
_cell.angle_gamma   90.00
#
_symmetry.space_group_name_H-M   'P 1'
#
loop_
_entity.id
_entity.type
_entity.pdbx_description
1 polymer ?
#
loop_
_entity_poly.entity_id
_entity_poly.type
_entity_poly.pdbx_seq_one_letter_code
_entity_poly.pdbx_strand_id
1 'polypeptide(L)'
;MRVCNKTVDYAFRKAVQGFDIEGKVSTLLLPNDEGFDEETLGGLRRVSSIAPPVFLVYCCADLFRLMVDDMFNELSESLLEDLRMLVGWGKCSFANWNVWLAHLQQAVDMKLEDAFSKDEVYDEYDKPSDEEWVKIETFSRLVGCIYKVAVELFEGGYSTSNVYFYLLSELKVMLEKELEGADSDYFRCKAKGMLKRFDMYWNQMFLVLGVACVLDPRFKMKYVEFYCWKKIENDEGSNAETVLDYLCSLYARYAAASDVCQKPICSVDTVDSKEEDENDDGEGEDCDEEEEEEDYEDEEDYDEEQEEEGKKYDFDSSEEAEREARKNREEKPDACKDFAFFQEFLKFEGSSPREFGESELDAYLKEPVMEWNKDFKVLEWWREDGGHKYPILSRVARDILSIPVSRVTSYDAYVTGKREPPAFVVSLEAKVANAMMCSKKWLRL
;
A
#
# COMPACT_ATOMS: atom_id res chain seq x y z
N MET A 1 -8.79 16.44 -16.25
CA MET A 1 -8.00 16.10 -17.46
C MET A 1 -7.75 14.60 -17.51
N ARG A 2 -8.23 13.88 -18.54
CA ARG A 2 -7.76 12.51 -18.80
C ARG A 2 -6.36 12.65 -19.41
N VAL A 3 -5.32 12.27 -18.69
CA VAL A 3 -3.98 12.13 -19.26
C VAL A 3 -4.11 11.14 -20.42
N CYS A 4 -3.68 11.52 -21.63
CA CYS A 4 -3.80 10.64 -22.78
C CYS A 4 -2.95 9.39 -22.52
N ASN A 5 -3.53 8.19 -22.62
CA ASN A 5 -2.85 6.95 -22.23
C ASN A 5 -1.52 6.71 -22.98
N LYS A 6 -1.41 7.22 -24.22
CA LYS A 6 -0.16 7.22 -25.01
C LYS A 6 0.96 8.06 -24.38
N THR A 7 0.61 9.09 -23.63
CA THR A 7 1.57 9.95 -22.91
C THR A 7 2.18 9.22 -21.71
N VAL A 8 1.42 8.31 -21.06
CA VAL A 8 1.91 7.56 -19.90
C VAL A 8 2.94 6.51 -20.29
N ASP A 9 2.67 5.69 -21.31
CA ASP A 9 3.63 4.68 -21.81
C ASP A 9 4.95 5.34 -22.27
N TYR A 10 4.85 6.45 -23.02
CA TYR A 10 6.04 7.19 -23.45
C TYR A 10 6.85 7.76 -22.27
N ALA A 11 6.18 8.44 -21.32
CA ALA A 11 6.84 9.02 -20.17
C ALA A 11 7.52 7.95 -19.30
N PHE A 12 6.84 6.83 -19.09
CA PHE A 12 7.38 5.70 -18.34
C PHE A 12 8.62 5.10 -19.02
N ARG A 13 8.57 4.79 -20.33
CA ARG A 13 9.74 4.27 -21.07
C ARG A 13 10.92 5.23 -21.00
N LYS A 14 10.68 6.53 -21.20
CA LYS A 14 11.72 7.55 -21.11
C LYS A 14 12.36 7.60 -19.72
N ALA A 15 11.58 7.44 -18.65
CA ALA A 15 12.10 7.39 -17.30
C ALA A 15 12.98 6.15 -17.08
N VAL A 16 12.50 4.96 -17.45
CA VAL A 16 13.25 3.71 -17.31
C VAL A 16 14.57 3.75 -18.10
N GLN A 17 14.52 4.24 -19.35
CA GLN A 17 15.71 4.45 -20.19
C GLN A 17 16.68 5.46 -19.58
N GLY A 18 16.16 6.55 -19.01
CA GLY A 18 16.97 7.57 -18.36
C GLY A 18 17.76 7.05 -17.15
N PHE A 19 17.31 5.96 -16.52
CA PHE A 19 17.98 5.32 -15.39
C PHE A 19 18.76 4.04 -15.77
N ASP A 20 18.75 3.61 -17.03
CA ASP A 20 19.40 2.36 -17.49
C ASP A 20 18.95 1.11 -16.68
N ILE A 21 17.63 0.97 -16.54
CA ILE A 21 16.98 -0.09 -15.76
C ILE A 21 15.95 -0.92 -16.56
N GLU A 22 15.94 -0.84 -17.89
CA GLU A 22 14.95 -1.49 -18.75
C GLU A 22 14.92 -3.02 -18.59
N GLY A 23 16.07 -3.64 -18.31
CA GLY A 23 16.20 -5.07 -18.02
C GLY A 23 16.03 -5.44 -16.54
N LYS A 24 15.83 -4.45 -15.67
CA LYS A 24 15.82 -4.60 -14.20
C LYS A 24 14.43 -4.38 -13.58
N VAL A 25 13.45 -3.91 -14.36
CA VAL A 25 12.06 -3.77 -13.90
C VAL A 25 11.36 -5.12 -13.96
N SER A 26 10.96 -5.65 -12.81
CA SER A 26 10.20 -6.90 -12.70
C SER A 26 8.70 -6.69 -12.48
N THR A 27 8.34 -5.62 -11.75
CA THR A 27 6.97 -5.36 -11.31
C THR A 27 6.63 -3.87 -11.43
N LEU A 28 5.40 -3.55 -11.85
CA LEU A 28 4.84 -2.21 -11.87
C LEU A 28 3.61 -2.12 -10.98
N LEU A 29 3.64 -1.17 -10.06
CA LEU A 29 2.51 -0.83 -9.20
C LEU A 29 1.67 0.28 -9.87
N LEU A 30 0.44 -0.05 -10.24
CA LEU A 30 -0.51 0.83 -10.90
C LEU A 30 -1.61 1.28 -9.94
N PRO A 31 -2.19 2.47 -10.15
CA PRO A 31 -3.42 2.84 -9.44
C PRO A 31 -4.59 1.99 -9.94
N ASN A 32 -5.64 1.86 -9.11
CA ASN A 32 -6.87 1.14 -9.46
C ASN A 32 -7.83 1.96 -10.36
N ASP A 33 -7.32 2.85 -11.20
CA ASP A 33 -8.19 3.65 -12.06
C ASP A 33 -8.70 2.86 -13.28
N GLU A 34 -9.92 3.16 -13.72
CA GLU A 34 -10.49 2.61 -14.96
C GLU A 34 -9.87 3.26 -16.22
N GLY A 35 -8.72 3.94 -16.09
CA GLY A 35 -8.14 4.79 -17.12
C GLY A 35 -7.28 4.03 -18.13
N PHE A 36 -6.67 2.90 -17.73
CA PHE A 36 -5.75 2.16 -18.60
C PHE A 36 -6.50 1.19 -19.51
N ASP A 37 -6.44 1.45 -20.82
CA ASP A 37 -6.84 0.46 -21.83
C ASP A 37 -5.80 -0.66 -21.97
N GLU A 38 -6.22 -1.81 -22.51
CA GLU A 38 -5.35 -2.97 -22.74
C GLU A 38 -4.18 -2.68 -23.68
N GLU A 39 -4.32 -1.71 -24.59
CA GLU A 39 -3.23 -1.27 -25.45
C GLU A 39 -2.10 -0.66 -24.62
N THR A 40 -2.45 0.19 -23.66
CA THR A 40 -1.53 0.88 -22.76
C THR A 40 -0.92 -0.07 -21.75
N LEU A 41 -1.72 -0.97 -21.16
CA LEU A 41 -1.19 -2.03 -20.30
C LEU A 41 -0.24 -2.96 -21.07
N GLY A 42 -0.56 -3.28 -22.32
CA GLY A 42 0.32 -4.03 -23.22
C GLY A 42 1.62 -3.28 -23.57
N GLY A 43 1.57 -1.95 -23.64
CA GLY A 43 2.73 -1.07 -23.77
C GLY A 43 3.63 -1.13 -22.54
N LEU A 44 3.05 -0.93 -21.35
CA LEU A 44 3.73 -0.97 -20.06
C LEU A 44 4.32 -2.33 -19.71
N ARG A 45 3.67 -3.43 -20.11
CA ARG A 45 4.22 -4.78 -19.95
C ARG A 45 5.48 -5.01 -20.79
N ARG A 46 5.66 -4.28 -21.90
CA ARG A 46 6.76 -4.44 -22.86
C ARG A 46 7.71 -3.24 -22.82
N VAL A 47 8.30 -3.03 -21.64
CA VAL A 47 9.27 -1.95 -21.39
C VAL A 47 10.52 -2.10 -22.26
N SER A 48 10.93 -3.34 -22.52
CA SER A 48 12.01 -3.69 -23.43
C SER A 48 11.59 -4.86 -24.32
N SER A 49 12.07 -4.87 -25.57
CA SER A 49 11.89 -6.00 -26.49
C SER A 49 12.69 -7.25 -26.08
N ILE A 50 13.64 -7.10 -25.15
CA ILE A 50 14.59 -8.13 -24.74
C ILE A 50 14.24 -8.67 -23.34
N ALA A 51 13.56 -7.89 -22.50
CA ALA A 51 13.19 -8.27 -21.14
C ALA A 51 11.86 -9.04 -21.10
N PRO A 52 11.68 -9.95 -20.12
CA PRO A 52 10.38 -10.59 -19.89
C PRO A 52 9.31 -9.54 -19.55
N PRO A 53 8.02 -9.84 -19.80
CA PRO A 53 6.95 -8.90 -19.51
C PRO A 53 6.93 -8.52 -18.03
N VAL A 54 6.75 -7.23 -17.77
CA VAL A 54 6.64 -6.71 -16.41
C VAL A 54 5.33 -7.15 -15.78
N PHE A 55 5.38 -7.62 -14.54
CA PHE A 55 4.20 -8.03 -13.81
C PHE A 55 3.45 -6.79 -13.28
N LEU A 56 2.13 -6.75 -13.45
CA LEU A 56 1.32 -5.62 -13.02
C LEU A 56 0.70 -5.93 -11.65
N VAL A 57 0.83 -5.00 -10.73
CA VAL A 57 0.28 -5.02 -9.38
C VAL A 57 -0.54 -3.76 -9.21
N TYR A 58 -1.64 -3.83 -8.47
CA TYR A 58 -2.52 -2.71 -8.23
C TYR A 58 -2.45 -2.25 -6.78
N CYS A 59 -2.61 -0.95 -6.56
CA CYS A 59 -2.44 -0.32 -5.26
C CYS A 59 -3.60 -0.63 -4.28
N CYS A 60 -3.33 -1.34 -3.19
CA CYS A 60 -4.33 -1.68 -2.17
C CYS A 60 -4.95 -0.43 -1.51
N ALA A 61 -4.17 0.60 -1.20
CA ALA A 61 -4.72 1.84 -0.66
C ALA A 61 -5.73 2.49 -1.64
N ASP A 62 -5.50 2.40 -2.95
CA ASP A 62 -6.47 2.89 -3.94
C ASP A 62 -7.74 2.03 -3.97
N LEU A 63 -7.66 0.72 -3.73
CA LEU A 63 -8.85 -0.12 -3.57
C LEU A 63 -9.71 0.39 -2.41
N PHE A 64 -9.09 0.60 -1.24
CA PHE A 64 -9.80 1.07 -0.05
C PHE A 64 -10.40 2.45 -0.28
N ARG A 65 -9.59 3.37 -0.79
CA ARG A 65 -10.03 4.72 -1.17
C ARG A 65 -11.24 4.69 -2.09
N LEU A 66 -11.20 3.90 -3.17
CA LEU A 66 -12.30 3.81 -4.13
C LEU A 66 -13.57 3.20 -3.52
N MET A 67 -13.46 2.18 -2.66
CA MET A 67 -14.62 1.63 -1.94
C MET A 67 -15.25 2.66 -1.01
N VAL A 68 -14.43 3.47 -0.35
CA VAL A 68 -14.87 4.50 0.60
C VAL A 68 -15.44 5.72 -0.12
N ASP A 69 -14.84 6.17 -1.22
CA ASP A 69 -15.34 7.27 -2.04
C ASP A 69 -16.75 7.02 -2.59
N ASP A 70 -17.04 5.78 -3.02
CA ASP A 70 -18.37 5.38 -3.48
C ASP A 70 -19.47 5.59 -2.41
N MET A 71 -19.07 5.61 -1.12
CA MET A 71 -19.95 5.89 0.00
C MET A 71 -20.04 7.38 0.29
N PHE A 72 -18.90 8.08 0.29
CA PHE A 72 -18.86 9.53 0.57
C PHE A 72 -19.67 10.35 -0.41
N ASN A 73 -19.65 10.00 -1.70
CA ASN A 73 -20.36 10.74 -2.75
C ASN A 73 -21.89 10.83 -2.54
N GLU A 74 -22.44 10.05 -1.60
CA GLU A 74 -23.88 9.98 -1.30
C GLU A 74 -24.28 10.74 -0.02
N LEU A 75 -23.28 11.18 0.76
CA LEU A 75 -23.44 12.05 1.91
C LEU A 75 -23.34 13.49 1.41
N SER A 76 -24.41 14.26 1.54
CA SER A 76 -24.39 15.67 1.11
C SER A 76 -23.49 16.49 2.02
N GLU A 77 -22.88 17.54 1.46
CA GLU A 77 -22.09 18.49 2.25
C GLU A 77 -22.91 19.13 3.37
N SER A 78 -24.21 19.39 3.13
CA SER A 78 -25.13 19.91 4.14
C SER A 78 -25.27 18.96 5.32
N LEU A 79 -25.49 17.66 5.06
CA LEU A 79 -25.65 16.65 6.11
C LEU A 79 -24.39 16.54 6.99
N LEU A 80 -23.22 16.58 6.35
CA LEU A 80 -21.95 16.52 7.07
C LEU A 80 -21.74 17.76 7.96
N GLU A 81 -22.21 18.93 7.51
CA GLU A 81 -22.16 20.17 8.28
C GLU A 81 -23.18 20.20 9.43
N ASP A 82 -24.38 19.66 9.21
CA ASP A 82 -25.39 19.53 10.27
C ASP A 82 -24.89 18.59 11.37
N LEU A 83 -24.36 17.42 11.00
CA LEU A 83 -23.72 16.50 11.95
C LEU A 83 -22.55 17.13 12.69
N ARG A 84 -21.73 17.92 11.98
CA ARG A 84 -20.62 18.65 12.58
C ARG A 84 -21.08 19.53 13.73
N MET A 85 -22.13 20.30 13.50
CA MET A 85 -22.66 21.23 14.49
C MET A 85 -23.40 20.50 15.61
N LEU A 86 -24.14 19.44 15.31
CA LEU A 86 -24.86 18.63 16.29
C LEU A 86 -23.94 17.84 17.22
N VAL A 87 -22.84 17.28 16.70
CA VAL A 87 -21.87 16.49 17.49
C VAL A 87 -20.80 17.39 18.13
N GLY A 88 -20.56 18.57 17.53
CA GLY A 88 -19.63 19.57 18.04
C GLY A 88 -18.17 19.32 17.65
N TRP A 89 -17.90 18.79 16.45
CA TRP A 89 -16.52 18.60 15.98
C TRP A 89 -15.99 19.84 15.22
N GLY A 90 -14.65 20.03 15.24
CA GLY A 90 -13.99 21.11 14.50
C GLY A 90 -14.07 20.94 12.99
N LYS A 91 -13.70 21.97 12.21
CA LYS A 91 -13.56 21.82 10.75
C LYS A 91 -12.54 20.70 10.46
N CYS A 92 -12.97 19.68 9.74
CA CYS A 92 -12.14 18.54 9.38
C CYS A 92 -11.63 18.68 7.95
N SER A 93 -10.40 18.24 7.69
CA SER A 93 -9.92 18.06 6.33
C SER A 93 -10.76 16.95 5.67
N PHE A 94 -11.44 17.27 4.57
CA PHE A 94 -12.17 16.31 3.73
C PHE A 94 -11.28 15.20 3.16
N ALA A 95 -9.96 15.34 3.29
CA ALA A 95 -9.01 14.44 2.67
C ALA A 95 -8.97 13.06 3.34
N ASN A 96 -9.19 12.91 4.66
CA ASN A 96 -8.86 11.65 5.35
C ASN A 96 -10.09 10.87 5.80
N TRP A 97 -10.37 9.73 5.14
CA TRP A 97 -11.59 8.97 5.40
C TRP A 97 -11.65 8.30 6.77
N ASN A 98 -10.51 8.01 7.40
CA ASN A 98 -10.49 7.46 8.76
C ASN A 98 -10.94 8.47 9.81
N VAL A 99 -10.64 9.76 9.62
CA VAL A 99 -11.09 10.83 10.51
C VAL A 99 -12.61 10.96 10.45
N TRP A 100 -13.16 10.96 9.24
CA TRP A 100 -14.60 10.95 9.02
C TRP A 100 -15.27 9.70 9.58
N LEU A 101 -14.68 8.52 9.42
CA LEU A 101 -15.21 7.31 10.04
C LEU A 101 -15.31 7.47 11.56
N ALA A 102 -14.27 7.99 12.23
CA ALA A 102 -14.30 8.19 13.67
C ALA A 102 -15.41 9.16 14.10
N HIS A 103 -15.56 10.26 13.35
CA HIS A 103 -16.61 11.24 13.56
C HIS A 103 -18.02 10.68 13.34
N LEU A 104 -18.27 10.04 12.20
CA LEU A 104 -19.57 9.43 11.91
C LEU A 104 -19.90 8.29 12.89
N GLN A 105 -18.91 7.55 13.38
CA GLN A 105 -19.12 6.56 14.44
C GLN A 105 -19.52 7.23 15.76
N GLN A 106 -18.87 8.32 16.16
CA GLN A 106 -19.26 9.10 17.33
C GLN A 106 -20.71 9.61 17.22
N ALA A 107 -21.12 10.09 16.04
CA ALA A 107 -22.49 10.54 15.79
C ALA A 107 -23.51 9.41 15.99
N VAL A 108 -23.19 8.20 15.49
CA VAL A 108 -24.02 7.00 15.66
C VAL A 108 -24.11 6.61 17.13
N ASP A 109 -22.99 6.64 17.86
CA ASP A 109 -22.97 6.29 19.29
C ASP A 109 -23.81 7.26 20.11
N MET A 110 -23.71 8.57 19.85
CA MET A 110 -24.55 9.59 20.49
C MET A 110 -26.03 9.43 20.18
N LYS A 111 -26.38 9.03 18.95
CA LYS A 111 -27.77 8.71 18.58
C LYS A 111 -28.29 7.52 19.40
N LEU A 112 -27.48 6.47 19.55
CA LEU A 112 -27.86 5.28 20.34
C LEU A 112 -28.08 5.60 21.82
N GLU A 113 -27.35 6.58 22.35
CA GLU A 113 -27.51 7.10 23.72
C GLU A 113 -28.66 8.09 23.87
N ASP A 114 -29.47 8.31 22.82
CA ASP A 114 -30.59 9.26 22.80
C ASP A 114 -30.15 10.71 23.09
N ALA A 115 -28.90 11.07 22.74
CA ALA A 115 -28.32 12.37 23.06
C ALA A 115 -29.00 13.54 22.31
N PHE A 116 -29.71 13.25 21.22
CA PHE A 116 -30.37 14.25 20.37
C PHE A 116 -31.87 14.42 20.68
N SER A 117 -32.44 13.73 21.67
CA SER A 117 -33.87 13.80 22.01
C SER A 117 -34.27 15.00 22.87
N LYS A 118 -33.30 15.64 23.55
CA LYS A 118 -33.56 16.80 24.40
C LYS A 118 -33.61 18.07 23.56
N ASP A 119 -34.81 18.60 23.36
CA ASP A 119 -35.13 19.79 22.56
C ASP A 119 -34.60 21.13 23.15
N GLU A 120 -33.68 21.13 24.13
CA GLU A 120 -33.27 22.36 24.82
C GLU A 120 -31.97 23.00 24.28
N VAL A 121 -31.27 22.40 23.28
CA VAL A 121 -29.90 22.83 22.92
C VAL A 121 -29.63 23.01 21.41
N TYR A 122 -30.50 22.52 20.52
CA TYR A 122 -30.23 22.47 19.06
C TYR A 122 -31.23 23.29 18.21
N ASP A 123 -31.67 24.44 18.69
CA ASP A 123 -32.67 25.28 17.99
C ASP A 123 -32.17 25.90 16.66
N GLU A 124 -30.88 25.75 16.33
CA GLU A 124 -30.27 26.36 15.13
C GLU A 124 -29.92 25.36 14.01
N TYR A 125 -30.02 24.03 14.23
CA TYR A 125 -29.61 23.02 13.24
C TYR A 125 -30.63 21.90 13.07
N ASP A 126 -30.84 21.49 11.82
CA ASP A 126 -31.76 20.41 11.48
C ASP A 126 -31.16 19.05 11.90
N LYS A 127 -31.94 18.26 12.64
CA LYS A 127 -31.57 16.87 12.96
C LYS A 127 -31.62 16.04 11.66
N PRO A 128 -30.66 15.13 11.41
CA PRO A 128 -30.73 14.27 10.24
C PRO A 128 -32.01 13.44 10.25
N SER A 129 -32.58 13.26 9.06
CA SER A 129 -33.73 12.40 8.83
C SER A 129 -33.39 10.93 9.07
N ASP A 130 -34.42 10.09 9.23
CA ASP A 130 -34.25 8.63 9.35
C ASP A 130 -33.48 8.04 8.16
N GLU A 131 -33.71 8.55 6.95
CA GLU A 131 -33.01 8.11 5.74
C GLU A 131 -31.53 8.50 5.76
N GLU A 132 -31.19 9.70 6.24
CA GLU A 132 -29.81 10.16 6.38
C GLU A 132 -29.07 9.37 7.44
N TRP A 133 -29.72 9.06 8.56
CA TRP A 133 -29.15 8.17 9.57
C TRP A 133 -28.86 6.78 9.02
N VAL A 134 -29.75 6.20 8.20
CA VAL A 134 -29.47 4.92 7.52
C VAL A 134 -28.19 5.03 6.68
N LYS A 135 -27.96 6.15 5.99
CA LYS A 135 -26.72 6.36 5.23
C LYS A 135 -25.48 6.42 6.12
N ILE A 136 -25.55 7.17 7.22
CA ILE A 136 -24.46 7.34 8.18
C ILE A 136 -24.10 6.01 8.84
N GLU A 137 -25.09 5.26 9.32
CA GLU A 137 -24.91 3.95 9.94
C GLU A 137 -24.33 2.93 8.93
N THR A 138 -24.84 2.94 7.69
CA THR A 138 -24.28 2.12 6.60
C THR A 138 -22.82 2.45 6.34
N PHE A 139 -22.47 3.74 6.27
CA PHE A 139 -21.10 4.20 6.09
C PHE A 139 -20.21 3.66 7.22
N SER A 140 -20.57 3.92 8.48
CA SER A 140 -19.76 3.57 9.64
C SER A 140 -19.50 2.06 9.74
N ARG A 141 -20.51 1.24 9.45
CA ARG A 141 -20.37 -0.23 9.46
C ARG A 141 -19.44 -0.74 8.36
N LEU A 142 -19.69 -0.38 7.10
CA LEU A 142 -18.94 -0.91 5.96
C LEU A 142 -17.50 -0.34 5.90
N VAL A 143 -17.33 0.97 6.11
CA VAL A 143 -16.01 1.59 6.15
C VAL A 143 -15.24 1.18 7.39
N GLY A 144 -15.94 0.86 8.49
CA GLY A 144 -15.35 0.24 9.68
C GLY A 144 -14.67 -1.09 9.40
N CYS A 145 -15.22 -1.95 8.52
CA CYS A 145 -14.55 -3.18 8.09
C CYS A 145 -13.23 -2.89 7.36
N ILE A 146 -13.24 -1.90 6.47
CA ILE A 146 -12.04 -1.48 5.72
C ILE A 146 -10.99 -0.92 6.68
N TYR A 147 -11.40 -0.07 7.62
CA TYR A 147 -10.51 0.55 8.59
C TYR A 147 -9.75 -0.46 9.43
N LYS A 148 -10.43 -1.50 9.95
CA LYS A 148 -9.80 -2.57 10.74
C LYS A 148 -8.64 -3.23 10.01
N VAL A 149 -8.78 -3.45 8.70
CA VAL A 149 -7.71 -4.04 7.87
C VAL A 149 -6.66 -3.00 7.47
N ALA A 150 -7.07 -1.76 7.20
CA ALA A 150 -6.18 -0.67 6.83
C ALA A 150 -5.16 -0.35 7.93
N VAL A 151 -5.59 -0.37 9.21
CA VAL A 151 -4.70 -0.18 10.36
C VAL A 151 -3.54 -1.18 10.33
N GLU A 152 -3.86 -2.47 10.18
CA GLU A 152 -2.85 -3.54 10.12
C GLU A 152 -1.91 -3.40 8.93
N LEU A 153 -2.41 -2.95 7.77
CA LEU A 153 -1.62 -2.82 6.55
C LEU A 153 -0.72 -1.58 6.52
N PHE A 154 -1.19 -0.45 7.06
CA PHE A 154 -0.61 0.86 6.76
C PHE A 154 0.00 1.57 7.98
N GLU A 155 -0.44 1.32 9.21
CA GLU A 155 0.09 2.05 10.38
C GLU A 155 1.47 1.57 10.84
N GLY A 156 1.87 0.34 10.46
CA GLY A 156 3.19 -0.24 10.75
C GLY A 156 4.32 0.19 9.81
N GLY A 157 4.04 1.06 8.83
CA GLY A 157 4.96 1.37 7.73
C GLY A 157 4.72 0.46 6.53
N TYR A 158 5.78 0.18 5.76
CA TYR A 158 5.67 -0.69 4.58
C TYR A 158 5.63 -2.16 4.99
N SER A 159 4.44 -2.74 4.90
CA SER A 159 4.22 -4.16 5.08
C SER A 159 4.73 -4.96 3.88
N THR A 160 5.32 -6.12 4.13
CA THR A 160 5.73 -7.09 3.09
C THR A 160 4.50 -7.72 2.43
N SER A 161 4.62 -8.14 1.16
CA SER A 161 3.44 -8.52 0.36
C SER A 161 2.67 -9.75 0.88
N ASN A 162 3.30 -10.63 1.67
CA ASN A 162 2.68 -11.81 2.28
C ASN A 162 1.46 -11.50 3.15
N VAL A 163 1.43 -10.35 3.82
CA VAL A 163 0.34 -10.08 4.78
C VAL A 163 -0.98 -9.75 4.09
N TYR A 164 -0.92 -9.26 2.85
CA TYR A 164 -2.09 -8.76 2.14
C TYR A 164 -3.09 -9.86 1.83
N PHE A 165 -2.66 -11.10 1.53
CA PHE A 165 -3.59 -12.16 1.16
C PHE A 165 -4.56 -12.49 2.30
N TYR A 166 -4.06 -12.74 3.51
CA TYR A 166 -4.92 -13.11 4.64
C TYR A 166 -5.75 -11.93 5.14
N LEU A 167 -5.16 -10.72 5.16
CA LEU A 167 -5.85 -9.50 5.59
C LEU A 167 -7.01 -9.10 4.66
N LEU A 168 -6.81 -9.20 3.35
CA LEU A 168 -7.87 -8.94 2.37
C LEU A 168 -8.90 -10.08 2.32
N SER A 169 -8.49 -11.31 2.61
CA SER A 169 -9.43 -12.42 2.78
C SER A 169 -10.37 -12.16 3.96
N GLU A 170 -9.84 -11.68 5.09
CA GLU A 170 -10.65 -11.26 6.24
C GLU A 170 -11.59 -10.11 5.88
N LEU A 171 -11.10 -9.08 5.16
CA LEU A 171 -11.94 -7.98 4.70
C LEU A 171 -13.15 -8.47 3.91
N LYS A 172 -12.93 -9.39 2.95
CA LYS A 172 -14.01 -9.96 2.14
C LYS A 172 -15.05 -10.63 3.02
N VAL A 173 -14.63 -11.48 3.96
CA VAL A 173 -15.54 -12.20 4.86
C VAL A 173 -16.30 -11.25 5.79
N MET A 174 -15.64 -10.20 6.30
CA MET A 174 -16.32 -9.17 7.11
C MET A 174 -17.42 -8.46 6.31
N LEU A 175 -17.14 -8.07 5.06
CA LEU A 175 -18.12 -7.42 4.19
C LEU A 175 -19.27 -8.36 3.79
N GLU A 176 -18.99 -9.64 3.53
CA GLU A 176 -20.01 -10.66 3.27
C GLU A 176 -20.93 -10.86 4.49
N LYS A 177 -20.36 -10.90 5.70
CA LYS A 177 -21.12 -11.00 6.94
C LYS A 177 -22.00 -9.77 7.18
N GLU A 178 -21.49 -8.56 6.92
CA GLU A 178 -22.30 -7.34 6.99
C GLU A 178 -23.45 -7.36 5.97
N LEU A 179 -23.19 -7.89 4.75
CA LEU A 179 -24.22 -8.06 3.72
C LEU A 179 -25.31 -9.06 4.11
N GLU A 180 -24.95 -10.18 4.75
CA GLU A 180 -25.91 -11.16 5.27
C GLU A 180 -26.82 -10.56 6.36
N GLY A 181 -26.24 -9.70 7.22
CA GLY A 181 -26.93 -8.96 8.26
C GLY A 181 -27.57 -7.65 7.81
N ALA A 182 -27.69 -7.38 6.50
CA ALA A 182 -28.22 -6.12 5.99
C ALA A 182 -29.71 -5.94 6.31
N ASP A 183 -30.05 -4.78 6.88
CA ASP A 183 -31.38 -4.37 7.34
C ASP A 183 -32.17 -3.53 6.33
N SER A 184 -31.48 -2.94 5.34
CA SER A 184 -32.07 -2.08 4.32
C SER A 184 -31.58 -2.43 2.91
N ASP A 185 -32.43 -2.14 1.92
CA ASP A 185 -32.06 -2.27 0.51
C ASP A 185 -30.89 -1.34 0.14
N TYR A 186 -30.83 -0.16 0.77
CA TYR A 186 -29.71 0.77 0.64
C TYR A 186 -28.39 0.13 1.10
N PHE A 187 -28.35 -0.41 2.32
CA PHE A 187 -27.17 -1.09 2.86
C PHE A 187 -26.73 -2.23 1.94
N ARG A 188 -27.69 -3.09 1.54
CA ARG A 188 -27.43 -4.22 0.65
C ARG A 188 -26.85 -3.79 -0.70
N CYS A 189 -27.36 -2.69 -1.27
CA CYS A 189 -26.84 -2.13 -2.52
C CYS A 189 -25.37 -1.68 -2.36
N LYS A 190 -25.07 -0.95 -1.27
CA LYS A 190 -23.72 -0.44 -1.00
C LYS A 190 -22.71 -1.54 -0.68
N ALA A 191 -23.07 -2.50 0.17
CA ALA A 191 -22.22 -3.65 0.47
C ALA A 191 -21.89 -4.48 -0.79
N LYS A 192 -22.88 -4.72 -1.67
CA LYS A 192 -22.66 -5.39 -2.97
C LYS A 192 -21.75 -4.59 -3.89
N GLY A 193 -21.87 -3.26 -3.92
CA GLY A 193 -20.99 -2.38 -4.68
C GLY A 193 -19.53 -2.52 -4.24
N MET A 194 -19.27 -2.48 -2.93
CA MET A 194 -17.94 -2.67 -2.37
C MET A 194 -17.36 -4.06 -2.69
N LEU A 195 -18.15 -5.13 -2.48
CA LEU A 195 -17.71 -6.50 -2.79
C LEU A 195 -17.39 -6.68 -4.28
N LYS A 196 -18.19 -6.10 -5.17
CA LYS A 196 -17.90 -6.12 -6.61
C LYS A 196 -16.56 -5.46 -6.93
N ARG A 197 -16.28 -4.30 -6.33
CA ARG A 197 -15.00 -3.59 -6.51
C ARG A 197 -13.83 -4.38 -5.92
N PHE A 198 -14.01 -4.99 -4.75
CA PHE A 198 -13.06 -5.90 -4.14
C PHE A 198 -12.74 -7.07 -5.08
N ASP A 199 -13.76 -7.74 -5.63
CA ASP A 199 -13.58 -8.92 -6.49
C ASP A 199 -12.80 -8.58 -7.77
N MET A 200 -13.04 -7.40 -8.36
CA MET A 200 -12.26 -6.93 -9.50
C MET A 200 -10.77 -6.81 -9.17
N TYR A 201 -10.43 -6.20 -8.03
CA TYR A 201 -9.04 -6.11 -7.57
C TYR A 201 -8.47 -7.48 -7.21
N TRP A 202 -9.21 -8.26 -6.44
CA TRP A 202 -8.81 -9.56 -5.93
C TRP A 202 -8.47 -10.52 -7.06
N ASN A 203 -9.28 -10.58 -8.12
CA ASN A 203 -9.03 -11.46 -9.26
C ASN A 203 -7.73 -11.11 -10.00
N GLN A 204 -7.36 -9.83 -10.08
CA GLN A 204 -6.09 -9.40 -10.70
C GLN A 204 -4.88 -9.68 -9.79
N MET A 205 -5.09 -9.59 -8.48
CA MET A 205 -4.03 -9.64 -7.47
C MET A 205 -3.85 -11.03 -6.86
N PHE A 206 -4.80 -11.94 -7.07
CA PHE A 206 -4.88 -13.23 -6.39
C PHE A 206 -3.59 -14.02 -6.49
N LEU A 207 -3.03 -14.12 -7.70
CA LEU A 207 -1.85 -14.94 -7.95
C LEU A 207 -0.62 -14.42 -7.20
N VAL A 208 -0.32 -13.13 -7.30
CA VAL A 208 0.87 -12.54 -6.66
C VAL A 208 0.75 -12.54 -5.13
N LEU A 209 -0.44 -12.24 -4.60
CA LEU A 209 -0.69 -12.26 -3.17
C LEU A 209 -0.70 -13.69 -2.63
N GLY A 210 -1.24 -14.65 -3.39
CA GLY A 210 -1.24 -16.06 -3.04
C GLY A 210 0.18 -16.62 -2.98
N VAL A 211 1.03 -16.32 -3.98
CA VAL A 211 2.44 -16.71 -3.98
C VAL A 211 3.18 -16.08 -2.80
N ALA A 212 2.98 -14.78 -2.53
CA ALA A 212 3.58 -14.11 -1.39
C ALA A 212 3.15 -14.75 -0.06
N CYS A 213 1.88 -15.15 0.07
CA CYS A 213 1.36 -15.87 1.23
C CYS A 213 2.02 -17.24 1.42
N VAL A 214 2.21 -18.00 0.33
CA VAL A 214 2.87 -19.31 0.37
C VAL A 214 4.34 -19.18 0.81
N LEU A 215 5.00 -18.09 0.43
CA LEU A 215 6.39 -17.81 0.83
C LEU A 215 6.50 -17.33 2.29
N ASP A 216 5.39 -17.20 3.03
CA ASP A 216 5.43 -17.04 4.49
C ASP A 216 5.43 -18.42 5.17
N PRO A 217 6.47 -18.77 5.95
CA PRO A 217 6.56 -20.07 6.61
C PRO A 217 5.44 -20.32 7.64
N ARG A 218 4.74 -19.27 8.11
CA ARG A 218 3.57 -19.39 9.01
C ARG A 218 2.31 -19.84 8.25
N PHE A 219 2.26 -19.67 6.93
CA PHE A 219 1.09 -19.96 6.11
C PHE A 219 1.33 -21.12 5.14
N LYS A 220 2.37 -21.01 4.31
CA LYS A 220 2.65 -21.94 3.20
C LYS A 220 1.41 -22.18 2.33
N MET A 221 1.34 -23.32 1.65
CA MET A 221 0.15 -23.71 0.87
C MET A 221 -1.11 -23.85 1.74
N LYS A 222 -0.97 -24.14 3.04
CA LYS A 222 -2.12 -24.44 3.91
C LYS A 222 -3.13 -23.29 3.97
N TYR A 223 -2.68 -22.04 4.02
CA TYR A 223 -3.61 -20.91 4.08
C TYR A 223 -4.35 -20.70 2.76
N VAL A 224 -3.65 -20.81 1.62
CA VAL A 224 -4.28 -20.69 0.29
C VAL A 224 -5.25 -21.83 0.04
N GLU A 225 -4.90 -23.05 0.45
CA GLU A 225 -5.79 -24.22 0.39
C GLU A 225 -7.01 -24.05 1.29
N PHE A 226 -6.84 -23.57 2.53
CA PHE A 226 -7.95 -23.24 3.43
C PHE A 226 -8.90 -22.21 2.80
N TYR A 227 -8.34 -21.13 2.26
CA TYR A 227 -9.11 -20.08 1.61
C TYR A 227 -9.93 -20.62 0.43
N CYS A 228 -9.28 -21.39 -0.44
CA CYS A 228 -9.95 -21.98 -1.60
C CYS A 228 -11.00 -23.00 -1.18
N TRP A 229 -10.69 -23.86 -0.19
CA TRP A 229 -11.62 -24.85 0.36
C TRP A 229 -12.93 -24.20 0.83
N LYS A 230 -12.83 -23.10 1.58
CA LYS A 230 -13.99 -22.35 2.05
C LYS A 230 -14.86 -21.76 0.94
N LYS A 231 -14.29 -21.54 -0.26
CA LYS A 231 -15.02 -20.99 -1.41
C LYS A 231 -15.67 -22.03 -2.32
N ILE A 232 -15.34 -23.32 -2.19
CA ILE A 232 -15.81 -24.40 -3.09
C ILE A 232 -17.33 -24.66 -3.03
N GLU A 233 -18.11 -23.93 -2.23
CA GLU A 233 -19.57 -23.90 -2.42
C GLU A 233 -20.01 -23.23 -3.74
N ASN A 234 -19.12 -22.53 -4.46
CA ASN A 234 -19.37 -22.06 -5.83
C ASN A 234 -18.15 -22.31 -6.74
N ASP A 235 -18.34 -23.20 -7.72
CA ASP A 235 -17.39 -23.77 -8.69
C ASP A 235 -16.49 -22.74 -9.41
N GLU A 236 -15.17 -22.85 -9.19
CA GLU A 236 -14.10 -22.44 -10.11
C GLU A 236 -12.86 -23.29 -9.76
N GLY A 237 -12.15 -23.80 -10.77
CA GLY A 237 -11.01 -24.71 -10.62
C GLY A 237 -9.98 -24.25 -9.57
N SER A 238 -9.24 -25.20 -8.99
CA SER A 238 -8.41 -25.00 -7.79
C SER A 238 -7.42 -23.83 -7.95
N ASN A 239 -7.84 -22.63 -7.54
CA ASN A 239 -7.02 -21.42 -7.50
C ASN A 239 -5.69 -21.66 -6.73
N ALA A 240 -5.71 -22.58 -5.76
CA ALA A 240 -4.53 -23.06 -5.05
C ALA A 240 -3.53 -23.82 -5.96
N GLU A 241 -4.00 -24.64 -6.89
CA GLU A 241 -3.12 -25.30 -7.88
C GLU A 241 -2.47 -24.28 -8.81
N THR A 242 -3.21 -23.26 -9.26
CA THR A 242 -2.64 -22.19 -10.10
C THR A 242 -1.52 -21.43 -9.38
N VAL A 243 -1.70 -21.14 -8.09
CA VAL A 243 -0.65 -20.52 -7.25
C VAL A 243 0.58 -21.42 -7.15
N LEU A 244 0.38 -22.72 -6.92
CA LEU A 244 1.47 -23.68 -6.82
C LEU A 244 2.22 -23.84 -8.14
N ASP A 245 1.51 -24.00 -9.26
CA ASP A 245 2.11 -24.14 -10.59
C ASP A 245 2.94 -22.92 -10.96
N TYR A 246 2.44 -21.72 -10.65
CA TYR A 246 3.18 -20.49 -10.87
C TYR A 246 4.44 -20.41 -9.99
N LEU A 247 4.34 -20.76 -8.70
CA LEU A 247 5.51 -20.78 -7.81
C LEU A 247 6.56 -21.79 -8.29
N CYS A 248 6.14 -22.99 -8.71
CA CYS A 248 7.02 -24.00 -9.31
C CYS A 248 7.71 -23.48 -10.58
N SER A 249 6.96 -22.81 -11.47
CA SER A 249 7.51 -22.20 -12.68
C SER A 249 8.53 -21.09 -12.36
N LEU A 250 8.21 -20.24 -11.38
CA LEU A 250 9.09 -19.17 -10.92
C LEU A 250 10.38 -19.74 -10.32
N TYR A 251 10.26 -20.74 -9.44
CA TYR A 251 11.40 -21.44 -8.86
C TYR A 251 12.29 -22.05 -9.94
N ALA A 252 11.72 -22.76 -10.92
CA ALA A 252 12.47 -23.38 -12.02
C ALA A 252 13.29 -22.36 -12.82
N ARG A 253 12.76 -21.15 -13.06
CA ARG A 253 13.50 -20.05 -13.69
C ARG A 253 14.70 -19.59 -12.86
N TYR A 254 14.53 -19.46 -11.54
CA TYR A 254 15.62 -19.06 -10.65
C TYR A 254 16.69 -20.16 -10.55
N ALA A 255 16.28 -21.41 -10.49
CA ALA A 255 17.19 -22.56 -10.51
C ALA A 255 18.03 -22.57 -11.80
N ALA A 256 17.38 -22.44 -12.96
CA ALA A 256 18.08 -22.39 -14.25
C ALA A 256 19.05 -21.19 -14.35
N ALA A 257 18.68 -20.02 -13.83
CA ALA A 257 19.56 -18.86 -13.79
C ALA A 257 20.76 -19.04 -12.84
N SER A 258 20.58 -19.80 -11.75
CA SER A 258 21.64 -20.08 -10.78
C SER A 258 22.70 -21.06 -11.32
N ASP A 259 22.31 -22.01 -12.18
CA ASP A 259 23.24 -22.93 -12.86
C ASP A 259 24.12 -22.23 -13.89
N VAL A 260 23.64 -21.14 -14.50
CA VAL A 260 24.41 -20.32 -15.46
C VAL A 260 25.52 -19.51 -14.78
N CYS A 261 25.36 -19.19 -13.48
CA CYS A 261 26.29 -18.34 -12.71
C CYS A 261 27.46 -19.11 -12.06
N GLN A 262 27.58 -20.42 -12.28
CA GLN A 262 28.69 -21.24 -11.76
C GLN A 262 30.00 -21.15 -12.57
N LYS A 263 30.08 -20.30 -13.62
CA LYS A 263 31.37 -20.00 -14.26
C LYS A 263 32.10 -18.94 -13.43
N PRO A 264 33.30 -19.23 -12.91
CA PRO A 264 34.02 -18.28 -12.08
C PRO A 264 34.35 -17.04 -12.91
N ILE A 265 34.00 -15.87 -12.39
CA ILE A 265 34.59 -14.61 -12.82
C ILE A 265 36.06 -14.70 -12.42
N CYS A 266 36.95 -14.60 -13.41
CA CYS A 266 38.39 -14.74 -13.27
C CYS A 266 38.96 -13.86 -12.15
N SER A 267 40.00 -14.38 -11.51
CA SER A 267 40.83 -13.75 -10.48
C SER A 267 41.27 -12.34 -10.87
N VAL A 268 41.07 -11.40 -9.93
CA VAL A 268 41.64 -10.06 -9.99
C VAL A 268 43.14 -10.18 -9.75
N ASP A 269 43.91 -10.03 -10.83
CA ASP A 269 45.34 -9.75 -10.71
C ASP A 269 45.50 -8.33 -10.14
N THR A 270 46.22 -8.23 -9.04
CA THR A 270 46.73 -6.99 -8.46
C THR A 270 47.63 -6.30 -9.50
N VAL A 271 47.21 -5.13 -10.00
CA VAL A 271 48.09 -4.26 -10.79
C VAL A 271 48.64 -3.17 -9.87
N ASP A 272 49.95 -3.28 -9.72
CA ASP A 272 50.89 -2.43 -9.01
C ASP A 272 50.87 -1.00 -9.58
N SER A 273 50.85 -0.01 -8.70
CA SER A 273 50.94 1.41 -9.03
C SER A 273 52.32 1.73 -9.59
N LYS A 274 52.39 2.25 -10.82
CA LYS A 274 53.54 3.03 -11.28
C LYS A 274 53.07 4.32 -11.93
N GLU A 275 53.52 5.40 -11.31
CA GLU A 275 53.53 6.78 -11.79
C GLU A 275 54.36 6.88 -13.07
N GLU A 276 53.84 7.60 -14.06
CA GLU A 276 54.68 8.31 -15.04
C GLU A 276 54.11 9.72 -15.22
N ASP A 277 54.92 10.69 -14.80
CA ASP A 277 54.83 12.11 -15.09
C ASP A 277 54.96 12.35 -16.60
N GLU A 278 54.09 13.16 -17.19
CA GLU A 278 54.49 14.10 -18.26
C GLU A 278 53.74 15.42 -18.09
N ASN A 279 54.51 16.49 -17.91
CA ASN A 279 54.10 17.89 -17.99
C ASN A 279 53.81 18.25 -19.46
N ASP A 280 52.77 19.04 -19.71
CA ASP A 280 52.77 20.00 -20.81
C ASP A 280 51.96 21.25 -20.44
N ASP A 281 52.51 22.40 -20.80
CA ASP A 281 52.29 23.71 -20.23
C ASP A 281 51.30 24.57 -21.04
N GLY A 282 50.61 25.48 -20.33
CA GLY A 282 50.03 26.72 -20.87
C GLY A 282 48.65 26.59 -21.54
N GLU A 283 47.69 27.49 -21.35
CA GLU A 283 47.76 28.91 -21.03
C GLU A 283 46.53 29.29 -20.18
N GLY A 284 46.73 30.23 -19.23
CA GLY A 284 45.67 30.78 -18.41
C GLY A 284 44.97 31.94 -19.09
N GLU A 285 43.66 32.04 -18.86
CA GLU A 285 42.93 33.30 -18.92
C GLU A 285 42.04 33.38 -17.67
N ASP A 286 42.38 34.37 -16.83
CA ASP A 286 41.56 34.90 -15.74
C ASP A 286 40.27 35.49 -16.31
N CYS A 287 39.14 35.30 -15.62
CA CYS A 287 37.97 36.21 -15.66
C CYS A 287 37.15 36.03 -14.38
N ASP A 288 37.51 36.83 -13.38
CA ASP A 288 36.68 37.59 -12.44
C ASP A 288 35.29 37.09 -12.03
N GLU A 289 35.15 36.91 -10.72
CA GLU A 289 33.90 36.85 -9.96
C GLU A 289 33.21 38.22 -9.99
N GLU A 290 31.97 38.28 -10.48
CA GLU A 290 31.04 39.37 -10.19
C GLU A 290 29.76 38.78 -9.57
N GLU A 291 29.58 39.06 -8.28
CA GLU A 291 28.32 38.93 -7.57
C GLU A 291 27.41 40.07 -8.02
N GLU A 292 26.28 39.75 -8.67
CA GLU A 292 25.18 40.70 -8.81
C GLU A 292 24.06 40.30 -7.86
N GLU A 293 23.90 41.11 -6.81
CA GLU A 293 22.66 41.23 -6.06
C GLU A 293 21.64 41.98 -6.92
N GLU A 294 20.49 41.36 -7.21
CA GLU A 294 19.33 42.08 -7.75
C GLU A 294 18.25 42.21 -6.67
N ASP A 295 18.14 43.44 -6.17
CA ASP A 295 17.00 43.99 -5.44
C ASP A 295 15.73 43.94 -6.32
N TYR A 296 14.65 43.35 -5.82
CA TYR A 296 13.31 43.62 -6.32
C TYR A 296 12.47 44.20 -5.18
N GLU A 297 12.08 45.46 -5.41
CA GLU A 297 11.19 46.27 -4.58
C GLU A 297 9.77 45.66 -4.51
N ASP A 298 9.19 45.69 -3.31
CA ASP A 298 7.77 45.45 -3.01
C ASP A 298 6.85 46.31 -3.88
N GLU A 299 5.65 45.80 -4.22
CA GLU A 299 4.37 46.44 -3.85
C GLU A 299 3.16 45.48 -4.00
N GLU A 300 2.21 45.68 -3.06
CA GLU A 300 0.76 45.39 -3.07
C GLU A 300 0.20 44.24 -2.20
N ASP A 301 0.07 44.57 -0.91
CA ASP A 301 -1.08 44.46 0.01
C ASP A 301 -2.17 43.38 -0.18
N TYR A 302 -2.33 42.58 0.88
CA TYR A 302 -3.64 42.34 1.52
C TYR A 302 -3.47 42.31 3.04
N ASP A 303 -4.07 43.28 3.72
CA ASP A 303 -4.19 43.38 5.18
C ASP A 303 -5.01 42.21 5.77
N GLU A 304 -4.48 41.53 6.78
CA GLU A 304 -5.27 40.97 7.87
C GLU A 304 -4.47 41.08 9.18
N GLU A 305 -4.84 42.08 9.99
CA GLU A 305 -4.31 42.32 11.32
C GLU A 305 -4.64 41.13 12.25
N GLN A 306 -3.62 40.47 12.82
CA GLN A 306 -3.74 39.77 14.09
C GLN A 306 -2.60 40.20 15.02
N GLU A 307 -2.98 40.71 16.19
CA GLU A 307 -2.08 40.99 17.31
C GLU A 307 -1.47 39.68 17.82
N GLU A 308 -0.18 39.45 17.57
CA GLU A 308 0.61 38.41 18.25
C GLU A 308 1.35 39.02 19.46
N GLU A 309 0.88 38.72 20.67
CA GLU A 309 1.76 38.69 21.85
C GLU A 309 2.64 37.43 21.77
N GLY A 310 3.94 37.66 21.64
CA GLY A 310 4.94 36.62 21.37
C GLY A 310 4.98 35.47 22.37
N LYS A 311 5.00 34.25 21.83
CA LYS A 311 5.60 33.08 22.47
C LYS A 311 6.58 32.43 21.49
N LYS A 312 7.85 32.53 21.85
CA LYS A 312 8.97 31.80 21.25
C LYS A 312 8.72 30.29 21.38
N TYR A 313 8.49 29.61 20.26
CA TYR A 313 8.42 28.15 20.20
C TYR A 313 9.80 27.60 19.79
N ASP A 314 10.47 26.92 20.73
CA ASP A 314 11.73 26.22 20.49
C ASP A 314 11.46 24.89 19.74
N PHE A 315 12.08 24.75 18.57
CA PHE A 315 11.93 23.65 17.61
C PHE A 315 12.50 22.29 18.08
N ASP A 316 13.22 22.24 19.21
CA ASP A 316 13.96 21.06 19.68
C ASP A 316 13.13 20.09 20.57
N SER A 317 11.91 20.46 20.98
CA SER A 317 11.13 19.65 21.95
C SER A 317 10.35 18.47 21.33
N SER A 318 10.19 18.40 20.00
CA SER A 318 9.38 17.33 19.37
C SER A 318 10.14 16.01 19.21
N GLU A 319 11.47 16.04 19.05
CA GLU A 319 12.27 14.81 18.94
C GLU A 319 12.39 14.06 20.28
N GLU A 320 12.45 14.77 21.41
CA GLU A 320 12.44 14.14 22.73
C GLU A 320 11.07 13.54 23.06
N ALA A 321 9.97 14.18 22.65
CA ALA A 321 8.62 13.63 22.79
C ALA A 321 8.43 12.33 21.97
N GLU A 322 8.97 12.26 20.76
CA GLU A 322 8.95 11.03 19.95
C GLU A 322 9.87 9.92 20.50
N ARG A 323 11.01 10.28 21.12
CA ARG A 323 11.88 9.31 21.82
C ARG A 323 11.26 8.78 23.11
N GLU A 324 10.54 9.60 23.86
CA GLU A 324 9.79 9.17 25.04
C GLU A 324 8.55 8.33 24.69
N ALA A 325 7.83 8.66 23.61
CA ALA A 325 6.74 7.84 23.09
C ALA A 325 7.21 6.44 22.62
N ARG A 326 8.48 6.31 22.21
CA ARG A 326 9.12 5.00 21.93
C ARG A 326 9.42 4.18 23.19
N LYS A 327 9.58 4.81 24.36
CA LYS A 327 9.90 4.12 25.62
C LYS A 327 8.68 3.54 26.35
N ASN A 328 7.48 4.08 26.10
CA ASN A 328 6.22 3.60 26.70
C ASN A 328 5.30 2.95 25.66
N ARG A 329 5.83 2.03 24.85
CA ARG A 329 4.99 1.24 23.95
C ARG A 329 4.43 0.06 24.73
N GLU A 330 3.25 0.21 25.32
CA GLU A 330 2.44 -0.95 25.70
C GLU A 330 2.34 -1.87 24.47
N GLU A 331 2.55 -3.17 24.64
CA GLU A 331 2.39 -4.13 23.54
C GLU A 331 0.95 -4.05 23.03
N LYS A 332 0.74 -3.41 21.87
CA LYS A 332 -0.57 -3.37 21.24
C LYS A 332 -1.09 -4.82 21.12
N PRO A 333 -2.35 -5.09 21.51
CA PRO A 333 -2.95 -6.43 21.37
C PRO A 333 -2.90 -6.88 19.90
N ASP A 334 -2.74 -8.18 19.69
CA ASP A 334 -2.66 -8.79 18.35
C ASP A 334 -4.04 -8.81 17.68
N ALA A 335 -4.37 -7.76 16.94
CA ALA A 335 -5.67 -7.62 16.27
C ALA A 335 -5.93 -8.75 15.25
N CYS A 336 -4.88 -9.34 14.66
CA CYS A 336 -5.03 -10.49 13.77
C CYS A 336 -5.60 -11.73 14.47
N LYS A 337 -5.45 -11.85 15.80
CA LYS A 337 -6.10 -12.92 16.55
C LYS A 337 -7.58 -12.70 16.77
N ASP A 338 -8.09 -11.46 16.66
CA ASP A 338 -9.51 -11.14 16.79
C ASP A 338 -10.29 -11.36 15.48
N PHE A 339 -9.57 -11.54 14.38
CA PHE A 339 -10.11 -11.84 13.06
C PHE A 339 -10.70 -13.26 12.99
N ALA A 340 -11.98 -13.34 12.65
CA ALA A 340 -12.76 -14.57 12.74
C ALA A 340 -12.32 -15.58 11.67
N PHE A 341 -12.10 -15.12 10.44
CA PHE A 341 -11.67 -16.00 9.36
C PHE A 341 -10.22 -16.48 9.57
N PHE A 342 -9.37 -15.63 10.15
CA PHE A 342 -8.05 -16.04 10.63
C PHE A 342 -8.09 -17.11 11.74
N GLN A 343 -8.98 -16.97 12.73
CA GLN A 343 -9.14 -17.98 13.78
C GLN A 343 -9.61 -19.34 13.24
N GLU A 344 -10.42 -19.35 12.18
CA GLU A 344 -10.82 -20.58 11.52
C GLU A 344 -9.63 -21.27 10.84
N PHE A 345 -8.75 -20.51 10.20
CA PHE A 345 -7.50 -21.04 9.64
C PHE A 345 -6.64 -21.71 10.71
N LEU A 346 -6.49 -21.10 11.90
CA LEU A 346 -5.70 -21.69 12.99
C LEU A 346 -6.23 -23.05 13.47
N LYS A 347 -7.52 -23.35 13.20
CA LYS A 347 -8.18 -24.62 13.53
C LYS A 347 -8.24 -25.58 12.34
N PHE A 348 -7.81 -25.16 11.16
CA PHE A 348 -7.92 -25.94 9.93
C PHE A 348 -6.86 -27.05 9.87
N GLU A 349 -7.34 -28.29 9.88
CA GLU A 349 -6.53 -29.47 9.58
C GLU A 349 -6.59 -29.76 8.07
N GLY A 350 -5.76 -29.06 7.31
CA GLY A 350 -5.63 -29.29 5.86
C GLY A 350 -5.00 -30.64 5.50
N SER A 351 -5.25 -31.08 4.27
CA SER A 351 -4.87 -32.40 3.76
C SER A 351 -3.36 -32.70 3.74
N SER A 352 -3.09 -34.00 3.83
CA SER A 352 -1.83 -34.76 3.76
C SER A 352 -0.92 -34.41 2.56
N PRO A 353 0.41 -34.70 2.64
CA PRO A 353 1.41 -34.20 1.68
C PRO A 353 1.11 -34.60 0.24
N ARG A 354 1.16 -33.64 -0.69
CA ARG A 354 1.25 -33.95 -2.12
C ARG A 354 2.62 -34.60 -2.38
N GLU A 355 2.68 -35.61 -3.25
CA GLU A 355 3.95 -36.23 -3.65
C GLU A 355 4.74 -35.25 -4.52
N PHE A 356 5.78 -34.67 -3.92
CA PHE A 356 6.70 -33.74 -4.59
C PHE A 356 8.11 -34.33 -4.69
N GLY A 357 8.91 -33.88 -5.67
CA GLY A 357 10.29 -34.33 -5.92
C GLY A 357 11.32 -33.91 -4.86
N GLU A 358 12.61 -34.01 -5.22
CA GLU A 358 13.78 -33.65 -4.37
C GLU A 358 14.19 -32.16 -4.50
N SER A 359 13.28 -31.25 -4.87
CA SER A 359 13.64 -29.83 -4.98
C SER A 359 13.57 -29.10 -3.63
N GLU A 360 14.28 -27.98 -3.54
CA GLU A 360 14.26 -27.09 -2.37
C GLU A 360 12.85 -26.59 -2.02
N LEU A 361 12.07 -26.25 -3.06
CA LEU A 361 10.67 -25.86 -2.93
C LEU A 361 9.83 -26.99 -2.31
N ASP A 362 10.05 -28.22 -2.74
CA ASP A 362 9.33 -29.39 -2.24
C ASP A 362 9.61 -29.62 -0.76
N ALA A 363 10.87 -29.47 -0.33
CA ALA A 363 11.26 -29.56 1.07
C ALA A 363 10.58 -28.47 1.93
N TYR A 364 10.58 -27.22 1.45
CA TYR A 364 9.90 -26.11 2.13
C TYR A 364 8.40 -26.37 2.30
N LEU A 365 7.72 -26.84 1.25
CA LEU A 365 6.27 -27.09 1.27
C LEU A 365 5.87 -28.29 2.14
N LYS A 366 6.72 -29.32 2.26
CA LYS A 366 6.48 -30.50 3.11
C LYS A 366 6.62 -30.21 4.60
N GLU A 367 7.40 -29.21 4.97
CA GLU A 367 7.63 -28.88 6.37
C GLU A 367 6.39 -28.28 7.04
N PRO A 368 6.21 -28.53 8.36
CA PRO A 368 5.11 -27.91 9.10
C PRO A 368 5.17 -26.38 9.00
N VAL A 369 3.99 -25.77 9.12
CA VAL A 369 3.88 -24.31 9.24
C VAL A 369 4.46 -23.87 10.59
N MET A 370 5.08 -22.69 10.60
CA MET A 370 5.55 -22.06 11.84
C MET A 370 4.36 -21.57 12.67
N GLU A 371 4.53 -21.54 13.99
CA GLU A 371 3.54 -20.92 14.88
C GLU A 371 3.35 -19.43 14.57
N TRP A 372 2.12 -18.95 14.75
CA TRP A 372 1.80 -17.55 14.52
C TRP A 372 2.51 -16.64 15.52
N ASN A 373 3.21 -15.64 14.99
CA ASN A 373 3.79 -14.53 15.73
C ASN A 373 3.58 -13.25 14.93
N LYS A 374 2.91 -12.25 15.51
CA LYS A 374 2.62 -10.96 14.87
C LYS A 374 3.89 -10.17 14.51
N ASP A 375 4.93 -10.29 15.33
CA ASP A 375 6.19 -9.54 15.19
C ASP A 375 7.20 -10.28 14.28
N PHE A 376 6.76 -11.36 13.61
CA PHE A 376 7.58 -12.14 12.71
C PHE A 376 7.96 -11.35 11.46
N LYS A 377 9.27 -11.20 11.22
CA LYS A 377 9.81 -10.50 10.07
C LYS A 377 10.23 -11.47 8.98
N VAL A 378 9.32 -11.73 8.05
CA VAL A 378 9.48 -12.75 6.99
C VAL A 378 10.75 -12.56 6.15
N LEU A 379 11.13 -11.32 5.81
CA LEU A 379 12.33 -11.05 5.02
C LEU A 379 13.63 -11.30 5.80
N GLU A 380 13.63 -11.06 7.11
CA GLU A 380 14.78 -11.39 7.97
C GLU A 380 14.93 -12.92 8.07
N TRP A 381 13.82 -13.64 8.21
CA TRP A 381 13.83 -15.10 8.22
C TRP A 381 14.37 -15.70 6.91
N TRP A 382 13.95 -15.19 5.75
CA TRP A 382 14.47 -15.64 4.44
C TRP A 382 15.94 -15.26 4.22
N ARG A 383 16.42 -14.20 4.86
CA ARG A 383 17.85 -13.82 4.81
C ARG A 383 18.71 -14.78 5.64
N GLU A 384 18.17 -15.27 6.75
CA GLU A 384 18.89 -16.08 7.74
C GLU A 384 18.52 -17.56 7.59
N ASP A 385 17.68 -18.10 8.47
CA ASP A 385 17.30 -19.51 8.54
C ASP A 385 16.85 -20.06 7.18
N GLY A 386 15.94 -19.35 6.52
CA GLY A 386 15.40 -19.72 5.22
C GLY A 386 16.44 -19.65 4.11
N GLY A 387 17.38 -18.71 4.17
CA GLY A 387 18.42 -18.52 3.15
C GLY A 387 19.47 -19.63 3.17
N HIS A 388 19.85 -20.08 4.37
CA HIS A 388 20.79 -21.20 4.53
C HIS A 388 20.20 -22.54 4.09
N LYS A 389 18.90 -22.73 4.36
CA LYS A 389 18.20 -23.99 4.07
C LYS A 389 17.67 -24.05 2.65
N TYR A 390 17.30 -22.89 2.09
CA TYR A 390 16.65 -22.75 0.80
C TYR A 390 17.30 -21.61 -0.03
N PRO A 391 18.49 -21.83 -0.62
CA PRO A 391 19.23 -20.78 -1.31
C PRO A 391 18.59 -20.21 -2.59
N ILE A 392 17.81 -20.98 -3.33
CA ILE A 392 17.17 -20.54 -4.58
C ILE A 392 15.82 -19.87 -4.26
N LEU A 393 15.00 -20.52 -3.45
CA LEU A 393 13.69 -20.07 -2.99
C LEU A 393 13.81 -18.81 -2.13
N SER A 394 14.87 -18.64 -1.33
CA SER A 394 15.10 -17.37 -0.62
C SER A 394 15.28 -16.18 -1.57
N ARG A 395 15.87 -16.38 -2.75
CA ARG A 395 15.94 -15.34 -3.80
C ARG A 395 14.56 -15.03 -4.37
N VAL A 396 13.76 -16.08 -4.63
CA VAL A 396 12.36 -15.92 -5.06
C VAL A 396 11.56 -15.16 -4.00
N ALA A 397 11.66 -15.56 -2.73
CA ALA A 397 10.99 -14.94 -1.60
C ALA A 397 11.37 -13.49 -1.44
N ARG A 398 12.67 -13.16 -1.47
CA ARG A 398 13.13 -11.77 -1.41
C ARG A 398 12.49 -10.91 -2.50
N ASP A 399 12.44 -11.39 -3.73
CA ASP A 399 11.97 -10.60 -4.87
C ASP A 399 10.43 -10.46 -4.88
N ILE A 400 9.67 -11.47 -4.43
CA ILE A 400 8.20 -11.41 -4.32
C ILE A 400 7.73 -10.65 -3.07
N LEU A 401 8.34 -10.92 -1.91
CA LEU A 401 7.92 -10.36 -0.62
C LEU A 401 8.23 -8.86 -0.50
N SER A 402 9.19 -8.36 -1.27
CA SER A 402 9.55 -6.95 -1.37
C SER A 402 8.67 -6.14 -2.33
N ILE A 403 7.76 -6.78 -3.08
CA ILE A 403 6.83 -6.08 -3.95
C ILE A 403 5.93 -5.15 -3.11
N PRO A 404 5.97 -3.83 -3.33
CA PRO A 404 5.04 -2.93 -2.65
C PRO A 404 3.64 -3.14 -3.22
N VAL A 405 2.69 -3.53 -2.38
CA VAL A 405 1.28 -3.70 -2.76
C VAL A 405 0.50 -2.39 -2.57
N SER A 406 1.09 -1.39 -1.89
CA SER A 406 0.52 -0.06 -1.74
C SER A 406 1.57 1.02 -2.03
N ARG A 407 1.12 2.13 -2.65
CA ARG A 407 1.97 3.30 -2.92
C ARG A 407 2.24 4.14 -1.68
N VAL A 408 1.33 4.06 -0.72
CA VAL A 408 1.26 4.90 0.47
C VAL A 408 1.05 4.05 1.71
N THR A 409 1.51 4.57 2.84
CA THR A 409 1.37 3.98 4.17
C THR A 409 1.05 5.10 5.15
N SER A 410 0.78 4.74 6.40
CA SER A 410 0.43 5.67 7.47
C SER A 410 -0.74 6.57 7.05
N TYR A 411 -0.72 7.83 7.47
CA TYR A 411 -1.76 8.81 7.22
C TYR A 411 -2.11 9.00 5.73
N ASP A 412 -1.12 8.86 4.84
CA ASP A 412 -1.30 9.03 3.40
C ASP A 412 -2.19 7.95 2.77
N ALA A 413 -2.31 6.77 3.39
CA ALA A 413 -3.17 5.69 2.89
C ALA A 413 -4.67 5.99 3.06
N TYR A 414 -5.00 6.96 3.91
CA TYR A 414 -6.37 7.33 4.22
C TYR A 414 -6.89 8.50 3.39
N VAL A 415 -6.12 8.99 2.41
CA VAL A 415 -6.48 10.16 1.63
C VAL A 415 -7.47 9.80 0.50
N THR A 416 -8.64 10.44 0.46
CA THR A 416 -9.73 10.28 -0.54
C THR A 416 -9.43 11.02 -1.84
N GLY A 417 -8.86 12.22 -1.74
CA GLY A 417 -8.55 13.07 -2.88
C GLY A 417 -7.41 12.55 -3.76
N LYS A 418 -7.42 12.90 -5.05
CA LYS A 418 -6.25 12.73 -5.90
C LYS A 418 -5.12 13.59 -5.34
N ARG A 419 -3.98 12.95 -5.06
CA ARG A 419 -2.78 13.67 -4.63
C ARG A 419 -2.16 14.34 -5.84
N GLU A 420 -2.46 15.62 -6.03
CA GLU A 420 -1.75 16.42 -7.00
C GLU A 420 -0.30 16.65 -6.52
N PRO A 421 0.68 16.60 -7.43
CA PRO A 421 2.04 16.99 -7.08
C PRO A 421 2.03 18.44 -6.56
N PRO A 422 2.81 18.75 -5.51
CA PRO A 422 2.90 20.13 -5.01
C PRO A 422 3.28 21.09 -6.14
N ALA A 423 2.73 22.31 -6.13
CA ALA A 423 2.92 23.29 -7.21
C ALA A 423 4.41 23.52 -7.54
N PHE A 424 5.27 23.60 -6.51
CA PHE A 424 6.71 23.75 -6.70
C PHE A 424 7.37 22.55 -7.42
N VAL A 425 6.83 21.33 -7.29
CA VAL A 425 7.35 20.16 -8.02
C VAL A 425 6.97 20.25 -9.50
N VAL A 426 5.79 20.79 -9.80
CA VAL A 426 5.29 20.97 -11.16
C VAL A 426 6.02 22.08 -11.90
N SER A 427 6.47 23.12 -11.19
CA SER A 427 7.22 24.24 -11.77
C SER A 427 8.69 23.94 -12.04
N LEU A 428 9.24 22.88 -11.45
CA LEU A 428 10.64 22.49 -11.66
C LEU A 428 10.84 21.82 -13.03
N GLU A 429 12.03 22.02 -13.59
CA GLU A 429 12.46 21.21 -14.72
C GLU A 429 12.44 19.72 -14.37
N ALA A 430 12.03 18.88 -15.32
CA ALA A 430 11.84 17.45 -15.11
C ALA A 430 13.07 16.74 -14.50
N LYS A 431 14.28 17.16 -14.87
CA LYS A 431 15.52 16.62 -14.29
C LYS A 431 15.66 16.95 -12.81
N VAL A 432 15.37 18.20 -12.43
CA VAL A 432 15.45 18.69 -11.05
C VAL A 432 14.35 18.07 -10.19
N ALA A 433 13.13 17.99 -10.72
CA ALA A 433 12.01 17.31 -10.07
C ALA A 433 12.35 15.83 -9.79
N ASN A 434 12.89 15.10 -10.78
CA ASN A 434 13.31 13.72 -10.60
C ASN A 434 14.45 13.59 -9.58
N ALA A 435 15.48 14.42 -9.67
CA ALA A 435 16.62 14.40 -8.74
C ALA A 435 16.15 14.64 -7.31
N MET A 436 15.30 15.64 -7.07
CA MET A 436 14.74 15.94 -5.76
C MET A 436 13.90 14.77 -5.21
N MET A 437 13.01 14.19 -6.03
CA MET A 437 12.17 13.07 -5.60
C MET A 437 13.00 11.82 -5.28
N CYS A 438 14.06 11.56 -6.05
CA CYS A 438 15.02 10.48 -5.77
C CYS A 438 15.81 10.75 -4.48
N SER A 439 16.39 11.94 -4.31
CA SER A 439 17.22 12.31 -3.15
C SER A 439 16.44 12.28 -1.85
N LYS A 440 15.19 12.79 -1.84
CA LYS A 440 14.32 12.76 -0.63
C LYS A 440 14.05 11.33 -0.15
N LYS A 441 14.00 10.36 -1.07
CA LYS A 441 13.79 8.96 -0.75
C LYS A 441 15.09 8.29 -0.31
N TRP A 442 16.22 8.61 -0.93
CA TRP A 442 17.55 8.12 -0.54
C TRP A 442 17.98 8.56 0.86
N LEU A 443 17.70 9.80 1.26
CA LEU A 443 18.00 10.29 2.62
C LEU A 443 17.21 9.58 3.73
N ARG A 444 16.17 8.82 3.37
CA ARG A 444 15.30 8.07 4.29
C ARG A 444 15.52 6.55 4.25
N LEU A 445 16.36 6.07 3.33
CA LEU A 445 16.80 4.67 3.22
C LEU A 445 18.09 4.49 4.01
#